data_AF-A0AAD4NH17-F1
#
_entry.id   AF-A0AAD4NH17-F1
#
_cell.length_a   1.000
_cell.length_b   1.000
_cell.length_c   1.000
_cell.angle_alpha   90.00
_cell.angle_beta   90.00
_cell.angle_gamma   90.00
#
_symmetry.space_group_name_H-M   'P 1'
#
loop_
_entity.id
_entity.type
_entity.pdbx_description
1 polymer ?
#
loop_
_entity_poly.entity_id
_entity_poly.type
_entity_poly.pdbx_seq_one_letter_code
_entity_poly.pdbx_strand_id
1 'polypeptide(L)'
;MTVMSFRMRYILCGILVVLCLFWYFSSTPEGYTSARTRHSVAGGLVDVNSPFIFIGGIPRSGTTLMRAMLDAHPLVRCGEETRIIPRILALRAQWKKSEKEWRRLQEAGVNDNVINAAISSFIVEVIAGHGLPAERLCNKDPFTLKSTIYLSEIFPNSKFVLMIRDGRATVHSIISRKVTITGFNLNDFRQCLTKWNQGISVMYEQCNSVGPGRCIKVYYEQLVLHPEAEMKRLLNFLDIPWNSSVLHHEALIGKDITLSKTERSTDQVVKPVNLDALTKWVGKIPEEVVKDMASIAPMLQVLGYNPNDNPPNYGKPDDIVLQQTNDLHQNVYVSIIVGTLSIIIVFSIFDAIISASPLFCISRYFFTLIFNLMFFIAIQIRFYSSYAEEYLNNSSIHVRTCPTKITLWHFSPPL
;
A
#
# COMPACT_ATOMS: atom_id res chain seq x y z
N MET A 1 41.17 50.86 11.61
CA MET A 1 39.77 51.18 11.24
C MET A 1 39.08 49.87 10.90
N THR A 2 38.06 49.36 11.59
CA THR A 2 37.37 49.78 12.81
C THR A 2 36.74 48.49 13.36
N VAL A 3 36.93 48.21 14.65
CA VAL A 3 36.25 47.13 15.36
C VAL A 3 34.74 47.40 15.26
N MET A 4 34.05 46.62 14.44
CA MET A 4 32.59 46.70 14.34
C MET A 4 32.05 46.25 15.70
N SER A 5 31.53 47.19 16.49
CA SER A 5 31.09 46.92 17.85
C SER A 5 30.05 45.81 17.86
N PHE A 6 30.04 44.98 18.91
CA PHE A 6 29.11 43.87 19.09
C PHE A 6 27.64 44.29 18.83
N ARG A 7 27.28 45.53 19.19
CA ARG A 7 25.97 46.15 18.89
C ARG A 7 25.63 46.24 17.39
N MET A 8 26.60 46.52 16.53
CA MET A 8 26.38 46.65 15.10
C MET A 8 26.04 45.31 14.43
N ARG A 9 26.56 44.19 14.95
CA ARG A 9 26.23 42.83 14.48
C ARG A 9 24.79 42.43 14.80
N TYR A 10 24.28 42.80 15.97
CA TYR A 10 22.88 42.54 16.35
C TYR A 10 21.90 43.37 15.52
N ILE A 11 22.25 44.62 15.21
CA ILE A 11 21.43 45.50 14.37
C ILE A 11 21.36 44.96 12.93
N LEU A 12 22.50 44.54 12.36
CA LEU A 12 22.54 43.92 11.04
C LEU A 12 21.76 42.59 10.98
N CYS A 13 21.84 41.77 12.02
CA CYS A 13 21.08 40.52 12.11
C CYS A 13 19.56 40.80 12.24
N GLY A 14 19.17 41.80 13.02
CA GLY A 14 17.77 42.23 13.14
C GLY A 14 17.19 42.76 11.83
N ILE A 15 17.96 43.55 11.07
CA ILE A 15 17.56 44.06 9.75
C ILE A 15 17.39 42.91 8.75
N LEU A 16 18.29 41.93 8.74
CA LEU A 16 18.18 40.73 7.89
C LEU A 16 16.93 39.90 8.19
N VAL A 17 16.57 39.72 9.47
CA VAL A 17 15.37 38.98 9.86
C VAL A 17 14.10 39.73 9.43
N VAL A 18 14.05 41.06 9.58
CA VAL A 18 12.92 41.88 9.13
C VAL A 18 12.78 41.85 7.61
N LEU A 19 13.89 41.91 6.86
CA LEU A 19 13.87 41.81 5.39
C LEU A 19 13.42 40.42 4.91
N CYS A 20 13.85 39.33 5.57
CA CYS A 20 13.38 37.98 5.27
C CYS A 20 11.89 37.80 5.57
N LEU A 21 11.39 38.38 6.66
CA LEU A 21 9.96 38.37 6.99
C LEU A 21 9.16 39.21 6.00
N PHE A 22 9.67 40.38 5.59
CA PHE A 22 9.02 41.20 4.57
C PHE A 22 8.96 40.47 3.23
N TRP A 23 10.04 39.80 2.82
CA TRP A 23 10.05 38.96 1.63
C TRP A 23 9.01 37.83 1.72
N TYR A 24 8.98 37.10 2.85
CA TYR A 24 8.03 36.01 3.12
C TYR A 24 6.56 36.48 3.11
N PHE A 25 6.26 37.67 3.62
CA PHE A 25 4.91 38.24 3.61
C PHE A 25 4.54 38.96 2.30
N SER A 26 5.51 39.39 1.50
CA SER A 26 5.30 39.98 0.16
C SER A 26 5.18 38.93 -0.95
N SER A 27 5.62 37.69 -0.71
CA SER A 27 5.41 36.54 -1.59
C SER A 27 4.05 35.87 -1.37
N THR A 28 2.97 36.66 -1.34
CA THR A 28 1.62 36.13 -1.50
C THR A 28 1.37 35.92 -3.00
N PRO A 29 0.85 34.75 -3.43
CA PRO A 29 0.43 34.60 -4.82
C PRO A 29 -0.76 35.54 -5.06
N GLU A 30 -0.58 36.48 -5.97
CA GLU A 30 -1.66 37.32 -6.49
C GLU A 30 -2.79 36.44 -7.03
N GLY A 31 -4.02 36.74 -6.58
CA GLY A 31 -5.25 36.62 -7.37
C GLY A 31 -5.57 35.25 -7.98
N TYR A 32 -6.17 34.35 -7.18
CA TYR A 32 -7.10 33.37 -7.74
C TYR A 32 -8.40 34.08 -8.14
N THR A 33 -8.40 34.68 -9.33
CA THR A 33 -9.64 34.88 -10.06
C THR A 33 -10.18 33.49 -10.43
N SER A 34 -11.45 33.23 -10.15
CA SER A 34 -12.13 31.97 -10.46
C SER A 34 -12.36 31.82 -11.97
N ALA A 35 -11.28 31.69 -12.73
CA ALA A 35 -11.35 30.97 -13.99
C ALA A 35 -11.66 29.52 -13.64
N ARG A 36 -12.80 29.01 -14.13
CA ARG A 36 -13.16 27.60 -14.08
C ARG A 36 -12.11 26.85 -14.88
N THR A 37 -10.99 26.49 -14.25
CA THR A 37 -9.85 25.82 -14.89
C THR A 37 -10.33 24.45 -15.29
N ARG A 38 -10.77 24.32 -16.53
CA ARG A 38 -11.09 23.02 -17.11
C ARG A 38 -9.79 22.22 -17.09
N HIS A 39 -9.77 21.14 -16.31
CA HIS A 39 -8.60 20.27 -16.17
C HIS A 39 -8.24 19.68 -17.55
N SER A 40 -7.18 20.20 -18.17
CA SER A 40 -6.71 19.74 -19.47
C SER A 40 -5.83 18.50 -19.29
N VAL A 41 -6.25 17.41 -19.91
CA VAL A 41 -5.42 16.22 -20.13
C VAL A 41 -4.84 16.29 -21.54
N ALA A 42 -3.68 15.67 -21.77
CA ALA A 42 -3.19 15.38 -23.12
C ALA A 42 -4.25 14.54 -23.87
N GLY A 43 -5.18 15.19 -24.59
CA GLY A 43 -6.27 14.52 -25.30
C GLY A 43 -7.65 15.20 -25.24
N GLY A 44 -7.88 16.21 -24.39
CA GLY A 44 -9.14 16.96 -24.36
C GLY A 44 -9.66 17.29 -22.96
N LEU A 45 -10.94 17.70 -22.90
CA LEU A 45 -11.66 18.00 -21.66
C LEU A 45 -12.10 16.69 -20.99
N VAL A 46 -11.75 16.50 -19.71
CA VAL A 46 -12.25 15.36 -18.93
C VAL A 46 -13.73 15.60 -18.60
N ASP A 47 -14.60 14.65 -18.96
CA ASP A 47 -16.03 14.71 -18.69
C ASP A 47 -16.60 13.33 -18.28
N VAL A 48 -17.92 13.20 -18.24
CA VAL A 48 -18.62 11.97 -17.86
C VAL A 48 -18.48 10.83 -18.89
N ASN A 49 -18.14 11.15 -20.14
CA ASN A 49 -17.88 10.19 -21.20
C ASN A 49 -16.41 9.78 -21.25
N SER A 50 -15.54 10.41 -20.46
CA SER A 50 -14.16 9.96 -20.28
C SER A 50 -14.14 8.49 -19.84
N PRO A 51 -13.22 7.69 -20.38
CA PRO A 51 -13.28 6.25 -20.18
C PRO A 51 -12.56 5.84 -18.89
N PHE A 52 -13.07 6.29 -17.74
CA PHE A 52 -12.44 6.09 -16.43
C PHE A 52 -12.21 4.62 -16.07
N ILE A 53 -11.16 4.35 -15.31
CA ILE A 53 -10.90 3.04 -14.71
C ILE A 53 -11.22 3.12 -13.22
N PHE A 54 -12.10 2.26 -12.70
CA PHE A 54 -12.36 2.16 -11.27
C PHE A 54 -11.85 0.83 -10.72
N ILE A 55 -10.85 0.91 -9.83
CA ILE A 55 -10.27 -0.25 -9.16
C ILE A 55 -10.83 -0.33 -7.74
N GLY A 56 -11.31 -1.50 -7.35
CA GLY A 56 -11.73 -1.72 -5.97
C GLY A 56 -11.80 -3.19 -5.59
N GLY A 57 -12.54 -3.48 -4.52
CA GLY A 57 -12.53 -4.77 -3.85
C GLY A 57 -12.50 -4.59 -2.33
N ILE A 58 -12.46 -5.67 -1.57
CA ILE A 58 -12.27 -5.55 -0.12
C ILE A 58 -10.85 -5.02 0.15
N PRO A 59 -10.65 -4.02 1.04
CA PRO A 59 -9.30 -3.59 1.41
C PRO A 59 -8.44 -4.79 1.80
N ARG A 60 -7.14 -4.73 1.45
CA ARG A 60 -6.15 -5.82 1.62
C ARG A 60 -6.23 -6.95 0.58
N SER A 61 -6.99 -6.75 -0.50
CA SER A 61 -7.05 -7.66 -1.66
C SER A 61 -6.08 -7.30 -2.81
N GLY A 62 -5.02 -6.52 -2.55
CA GLY A 62 -4.05 -6.13 -3.59
C GLY A 62 -4.44 -4.93 -4.46
N THR A 63 -5.46 -4.15 -4.08
CA THR A 63 -5.92 -2.97 -4.86
C THR A 63 -4.85 -1.90 -5.05
N THR A 64 -3.99 -1.66 -4.06
CA THR A 64 -2.87 -0.69 -4.21
C THR A 64 -1.76 -1.23 -5.11
N LEU A 65 -1.51 -2.54 -5.14
CA LEU A 65 -0.57 -3.14 -6.09
C LEU A 65 -1.11 -2.98 -7.53
N MET A 66 -2.37 -3.34 -7.74
CA MET A 66 -3.03 -3.23 -9.04
C MET A 66 -2.97 -1.80 -9.60
N ARG A 67 -3.34 -0.79 -8.80
CA ARG A 67 -3.27 0.60 -9.26
C ARG A 67 -1.83 1.06 -9.51
N ALA A 68 -0.85 0.58 -8.74
CA ALA A 68 0.54 0.97 -8.92
C ALA A 68 1.14 0.36 -10.21
N MET A 69 0.78 -0.89 -10.52
CA MET A 69 1.14 -1.51 -11.79
C MET A 69 0.50 -0.78 -12.99
N LEU A 70 -0.71 -0.22 -12.83
CA LEU A 70 -1.32 0.64 -13.84
C LEU A 70 -0.70 2.04 -13.90
N ASP A 71 -0.41 2.68 -12.77
CA ASP A 71 0.29 3.98 -12.70
C ASP A 71 1.68 3.92 -13.38
N ALA A 72 2.30 2.73 -13.44
CA ALA A 72 3.54 2.54 -14.18
C ALA A 72 3.37 2.67 -15.70
N HIS A 73 2.15 2.54 -16.23
CA HIS A 73 1.87 2.68 -17.65
C HIS A 73 1.88 4.16 -18.06
N PRO A 74 2.60 4.57 -19.12
CA PRO A 74 2.77 5.99 -19.47
C PRO A 74 1.48 6.73 -19.85
N LEU A 75 0.43 5.99 -20.20
CA LEU A 75 -0.89 6.56 -20.55
C LEU A 75 -1.88 6.61 -19.38
N VAL A 76 -1.55 6.01 -18.22
CA VAL A 76 -2.52 5.80 -17.14
C VAL A 76 -2.09 6.52 -15.87
N ARG A 77 -3.03 7.20 -15.22
CA ARG A 77 -2.85 7.70 -13.85
C ARG A 77 -4.05 7.34 -12.98
N CYS A 78 -3.79 6.55 -11.94
CA CYS A 78 -4.66 6.27 -10.80
C CYS A 78 -4.39 7.24 -9.64
N GLY A 79 -3.19 7.23 -9.08
CA GLY A 79 -2.84 7.96 -7.85
C GLY A 79 -3.36 7.31 -6.55
N GLU A 80 -3.39 8.11 -5.48
CA GLU A 80 -3.77 7.69 -4.12
C GLU A 80 -5.28 7.47 -3.91
N GLU A 81 -5.65 6.87 -2.77
CA GLU A 81 -7.07 6.78 -2.36
C GLU A 81 -7.65 8.17 -2.11
N THR A 82 -8.72 8.53 -2.81
CA THR A 82 -9.35 9.85 -2.67
C THR A 82 -10.14 9.94 -1.37
N ARG A 83 -10.63 8.81 -0.85
CA ARG A 83 -11.46 8.63 0.36
C ARG A 83 -12.82 9.32 0.30
N ILE A 84 -12.99 10.36 -0.50
CA ILE A 84 -14.19 11.19 -0.59
C ILE A 84 -15.20 10.62 -1.59
N ILE A 85 -14.74 9.99 -2.68
CA ILE A 85 -15.60 9.32 -3.67
C ILE A 85 -16.46 8.22 -3.02
N PRO A 86 -15.92 7.25 -2.27
CA PRO A 86 -16.77 6.24 -1.62
C PRO A 86 -17.72 6.84 -0.56
N ARG A 87 -17.41 8.01 0.02
CA ARG A 87 -18.29 8.70 0.99
C ARG A 87 -19.50 9.32 0.30
N ILE A 88 -19.31 10.04 -0.81
CA ILE A 88 -20.43 10.62 -1.56
C ILE A 88 -21.31 9.52 -2.17
N LEU A 89 -20.72 8.43 -2.66
CA LEU A 89 -21.46 7.26 -3.14
C LEU A 89 -22.30 6.62 -2.02
N ALA A 90 -21.73 6.49 -0.82
CA ALA A 90 -22.46 5.97 0.34
C ALA A 90 -23.62 6.89 0.76
N LEU A 91 -23.43 8.21 0.75
CA LEU A 91 -24.49 9.18 1.03
C LEU A 91 -25.63 9.08 0.01
N ARG A 92 -25.31 9.01 -1.30
CA ARG A 92 -26.31 8.80 -2.35
C ARG A 92 -27.09 7.50 -2.14
N ALA A 93 -26.40 6.42 -1.81
CA ALA A 93 -27.04 5.13 -1.55
C ALA A 93 -27.97 5.19 -0.32
N GLN A 94 -27.62 5.96 0.73
CA GLN A 94 -28.48 6.18 1.89
C GLN A 94 -29.74 6.96 1.53
N TRP A 95 -29.63 8.02 0.73
CA TRP A 95 -30.80 8.78 0.25
C TRP A 95 -31.74 7.90 -0.56
N LYS A 96 -31.21 7.10 -1.50
CA LYS A 96 -32.02 6.20 -2.33
C LYS A 96 -32.68 5.07 -1.52
N LYS A 97 -32.05 4.60 -0.44
CA LYS A 97 -32.57 3.54 0.43
C LYS A 97 -33.74 4.01 1.31
N SER A 98 -33.77 5.29 1.70
CA SER A 98 -34.84 5.86 2.52
C SER A 98 -35.97 6.37 1.64
N GLU A 99 -37.07 5.61 1.54
CA GLU A 99 -38.21 6.00 0.69
C GLU A 99 -38.76 7.39 1.04
N LYS A 100 -38.87 7.70 2.33
CA LYS A 100 -39.34 9.01 2.82
C LYS A 100 -38.41 10.13 2.35
N GLU A 101 -37.10 9.96 2.50
CA GLU A 101 -36.14 11.00 2.09
C GLU A 101 -36.08 11.13 0.58
N TRP A 102 -36.10 10.00 -0.14
CA TRP A 102 -36.14 10.00 -1.58
C TRP A 102 -37.36 10.77 -2.12
N ARG A 103 -38.54 10.55 -1.54
CA ARG A 103 -39.77 11.29 -1.90
C ARG A 103 -39.64 12.79 -1.66
N ARG A 104 -39.07 13.21 -0.52
CA ARG A 104 -38.82 14.63 -0.22
C ARG A 104 -37.88 15.27 -1.25
N LEU A 105 -36.84 14.57 -1.67
CA LEU A 105 -35.92 15.04 -2.71
C LEU A 105 -36.64 15.20 -4.06
N GLN A 106 -37.47 14.22 -4.45
CA GLN A 106 -38.27 14.32 -5.68
C GLN A 106 -39.24 15.50 -5.65
N GLU A 107 -39.98 15.68 -4.55
CA GLU A 107 -40.92 16.82 -4.37
C GLU A 107 -40.20 18.17 -4.38
N ALA A 108 -38.94 18.22 -3.94
CA ALA A 108 -38.09 19.41 -4.01
C ALA A 108 -37.44 19.63 -5.40
N GLY A 109 -37.73 18.80 -6.40
CA GLY A 109 -37.11 18.88 -7.74
C GLY A 109 -35.69 18.30 -7.82
N VAL A 110 -35.19 17.70 -6.74
CA VAL A 110 -33.86 17.05 -6.68
C VAL A 110 -34.00 15.59 -7.11
N ASN A 111 -34.32 15.41 -8.40
CA ASN A 111 -34.55 14.08 -9.00
C ASN A 111 -33.25 13.33 -9.36
N ASP A 112 -33.37 12.11 -9.90
CA ASP A 112 -32.21 11.30 -10.31
C ASP A 112 -31.27 12.05 -11.27
N ASN A 113 -31.79 12.84 -12.22
CA ASN A 113 -30.97 13.60 -13.18
C ASN A 113 -30.12 14.66 -12.48
N VAL A 114 -30.72 15.43 -11.55
CA VAL A 114 -30.00 16.46 -10.79
C VAL A 114 -28.92 15.83 -9.91
N ILE A 115 -29.25 14.75 -9.20
CA ILE A 115 -28.31 14.04 -8.33
C ILE A 115 -27.16 13.43 -9.14
N ASN A 116 -27.47 12.77 -10.27
CA ASN A 116 -26.48 12.15 -11.14
C ASN A 116 -25.54 13.21 -11.74
N ALA A 117 -26.06 14.34 -12.19
CA ALA A 117 -25.23 15.44 -12.70
C ALA A 117 -24.31 16.03 -11.61
N ALA A 118 -24.83 16.24 -10.39
CA ALA A 118 -24.04 16.77 -9.29
C ALA A 118 -22.93 15.80 -8.85
N ILE A 119 -23.25 14.51 -8.71
CA ILE A 119 -22.30 13.49 -8.27
C ILE A 119 -21.25 13.20 -9.35
N SER A 120 -21.66 13.08 -10.61
CA SER A 120 -20.71 12.85 -11.71
C SER A 120 -19.74 14.02 -11.85
N SER A 121 -20.22 15.26 -11.80
CA SER A 121 -19.37 16.46 -11.77
C SER A 121 -18.40 16.45 -10.60
N PHE A 122 -18.88 16.16 -9.39
CA PHE A 122 -18.02 16.04 -8.21
C PHE A 122 -16.92 14.98 -8.39
N ILE A 123 -17.27 13.78 -8.88
CA ILE A 123 -16.31 12.70 -9.08
C ILE A 123 -15.30 13.05 -10.18
N VAL A 124 -15.73 13.65 -11.29
CA VAL A 124 -14.84 14.11 -12.38
C VAL A 124 -13.82 15.11 -11.83
N GLU A 125 -14.26 16.12 -11.09
CA GLU A 125 -13.37 17.12 -10.50
C GLU A 125 -12.37 16.49 -9.52
N VAL A 126 -12.82 15.54 -8.68
CA VAL A 126 -11.90 14.83 -7.79
C VAL A 126 -10.89 14.03 -8.60
N ILE A 127 -11.33 13.15 -9.50
CA ILE A 127 -10.44 12.27 -10.28
C ILE A 127 -9.45 13.10 -11.10
N ALA A 128 -9.91 14.13 -11.81
CA ALA A 128 -9.05 14.97 -12.64
C ALA A 128 -8.11 15.86 -11.82
N GLY A 129 -8.60 16.45 -10.73
CA GLY A 129 -7.87 17.47 -9.97
C GLY A 129 -6.92 16.94 -8.89
N HIS A 130 -7.06 15.68 -8.44
CA HIS A 130 -6.24 15.17 -7.33
C HIS A 130 -4.82 14.71 -7.71
N GLY A 131 -4.46 14.71 -9.00
CA GLY A 131 -3.19 14.18 -9.47
C GLY A 131 -2.82 14.70 -10.86
N LEU A 132 -1.71 14.20 -11.41
CA LEU A 132 -1.24 14.60 -12.73
C LEU A 132 -2.25 14.22 -13.84
N PRO A 133 -2.33 15.00 -14.93
CA PRO A 133 -3.10 14.62 -16.09
C PRO A 133 -2.50 13.38 -16.76
N ALA A 134 -3.34 12.49 -17.28
CA ALA A 134 -2.94 11.35 -18.11
C ALA A 134 -4.10 10.98 -19.04
N GLU A 135 -3.80 10.45 -20.23
CA GLU A 135 -4.80 10.07 -21.25
C GLU A 135 -5.91 9.20 -20.67
N ARG A 136 -5.54 8.27 -19.78
CA ARG A 136 -6.45 7.38 -19.08
C ARG A 136 -6.45 7.63 -17.58
N LEU A 137 -7.51 8.23 -17.10
CA LEU A 137 -7.69 8.48 -15.67
C LEU A 137 -8.31 7.27 -14.96
N CYS A 138 -7.77 6.98 -13.79
CA CYS A 138 -8.12 5.87 -12.95
C CYS A 138 -8.39 6.36 -11.52
N ASN A 139 -9.28 5.67 -10.81
CA ASN A 139 -9.51 5.86 -9.39
C ASN A 139 -9.44 4.52 -8.67
N LYS A 140 -8.70 4.48 -7.56
CA LYS A 140 -8.66 3.34 -6.65
C LYS A 140 -9.13 3.78 -5.28
N ASP A 141 -10.35 3.40 -4.95
CA ASP A 141 -10.93 3.51 -3.61
C ASP A 141 -11.69 2.20 -3.35
N PRO A 142 -11.23 1.31 -2.43
CA PRO A 142 -11.69 -0.08 -2.40
C PRO A 142 -13.21 -0.29 -2.43
N PHE A 143 -13.96 0.54 -1.69
CA PHE A 143 -15.40 0.43 -1.56
C PHE A 143 -16.23 1.11 -2.67
N THR A 144 -15.62 1.76 -3.66
CA THR A 144 -16.39 2.33 -4.80
C THR A 144 -17.12 1.25 -5.58
N LEU A 145 -16.57 0.03 -5.64
CA LEU A 145 -17.22 -1.11 -6.30
C LEU A 145 -18.45 -1.68 -5.56
N LYS A 146 -18.83 -1.11 -4.40
CA LYS A 146 -20.19 -1.30 -3.87
C LYS A 146 -21.24 -0.48 -4.62
N SER A 147 -20.82 0.32 -5.59
CA SER A 147 -21.67 1.18 -6.40
C SER A 147 -21.32 1.07 -7.88
N THR A 148 -20.71 -0.05 -8.32
CA THR A 148 -20.36 -0.33 -9.73
C THR A 148 -21.53 -0.12 -10.69
N ILE A 149 -22.74 -0.59 -10.35
CA ILE A 149 -23.93 -0.39 -11.21
C ILE A 149 -24.20 1.11 -11.39
N TYR A 150 -24.20 1.86 -10.29
CA TYR A 150 -24.46 3.29 -10.32
C TYR A 150 -23.35 4.09 -11.01
N LEU A 151 -22.08 3.73 -10.77
CA LEU A 151 -20.95 4.32 -11.46
C LEU A 151 -21.02 4.04 -12.97
N SER A 152 -21.45 2.86 -13.38
CA SER A 152 -21.60 2.52 -14.80
C SER A 152 -22.75 3.29 -15.47
N GLU A 153 -23.79 3.65 -14.70
CA GLU A 153 -24.90 4.50 -15.17
C GLU A 153 -24.43 5.93 -15.43
N ILE A 154 -23.69 6.54 -14.49
CA ILE A 154 -23.25 7.94 -14.60
C ILE A 154 -21.96 8.13 -15.40
N PHE A 155 -21.18 7.06 -15.64
CA PHE A 155 -19.96 7.05 -16.46
C PHE A 155 -20.05 5.96 -17.54
N PRO A 156 -20.74 6.21 -18.67
CA PRO A 156 -21.09 5.20 -19.65
C PRO A 156 -19.91 4.55 -20.37
N ASN A 157 -18.69 5.11 -20.30
CA ASN A 157 -17.47 4.56 -20.91
C ASN A 157 -16.46 4.01 -19.88
N SER A 158 -16.80 4.02 -18.59
CA SER A 158 -15.92 3.53 -17.53
C SER A 158 -15.76 2.01 -17.50
N LYS A 159 -14.60 1.51 -17.09
CA LYS A 159 -14.37 0.08 -16.85
C LYS A 159 -13.99 -0.16 -15.39
N PHE A 160 -14.36 -1.32 -14.86
CA PHE A 160 -14.22 -1.68 -13.45
C PHE A 160 -13.27 -2.86 -13.28
N VAL A 161 -12.37 -2.77 -12.31
CA VAL A 161 -11.41 -3.82 -11.95
C VAL A 161 -11.69 -4.25 -10.51
N LEU A 162 -12.38 -5.38 -10.37
CA LEU A 162 -12.67 -5.98 -9.06
C LEU A 162 -11.51 -6.88 -8.64
N MET A 163 -10.73 -6.41 -7.67
CA MET A 163 -9.72 -7.23 -7.02
C MET A 163 -10.36 -8.23 -6.07
N ILE A 164 -10.01 -9.49 -6.26
CA ILE A 164 -10.46 -10.62 -5.46
C ILE A 164 -9.24 -11.28 -4.85
N ARG A 165 -9.32 -11.60 -3.58
CA ARG A 165 -8.28 -12.32 -2.84
C ARG A 165 -8.96 -13.27 -1.88
N ASP A 166 -8.28 -14.36 -1.52
CA ASP A 166 -8.74 -15.26 -0.47
C ASP A 166 -9.15 -14.47 0.79
N GLY A 167 -10.39 -14.71 1.25
CA GLY A 167 -10.94 -14.01 2.41
C GLY A 167 -10.14 -14.24 3.68
N ARG A 168 -9.51 -15.41 3.80
CA ARG A 168 -8.65 -15.78 4.92
C ARG A 168 -7.39 -14.92 4.94
N ALA A 169 -6.74 -14.75 3.79
CA ALA A 169 -5.59 -13.86 3.62
C ALA A 169 -5.95 -12.40 3.87
N THR A 170 -7.10 -11.97 3.35
CA THR A 170 -7.61 -10.59 3.47
C THR A 170 -7.87 -10.24 4.92
N VAL A 171 -8.64 -11.06 5.64
CA VAL A 171 -8.98 -10.86 7.06
C VAL A 171 -7.74 -10.94 7.94
N HIS A 172 -6.85 -11.92 7.72
CA HIS A 172 -5.59 -11.98 8.45
C HIS A 172 -4.77 -10.69 8.25
N SER A 173 -4.70 -10.16 7.03
CA SER A 173 -3.99 -8.89 6.77
C SER A 173 -4.67 -7.70 7.46
N ILE A 174 -5.99 -7.66 7.54
CA ILE A 174 -6.74 -6.59 8.23
C ILE A 174 -6.42 -6.61 9.73
N ILE A 175 -6.49 -7.79 10.36
CA ILE A 175 -6.29 -7.98 11.80
C ILE A 175 -4.84 -7.75 12.20
N SER A 176 -3.90 -8.48 11.57
CA SER A 176 -2.47 -8.42 11.94
C SER A 176 -1.87 -7.02 11.77
N ARG A 177 -2.31 -6.28 10.76
CA ARG A 177 -1.86 -4.90 10.53
C ARG A 177 -2.77 -3.86 11.19
N LYS A 178 -3.82 -4.24 11.92
CA LYS A 178 -4.75 -3.30 12.56
C LYS A 178 -5.28 -2.25 11.57
N VAL A 179 -5.74 -2.68 10.40
CA VAL A 179 -6.30 -1.78 9.37
C VAL A 179 -7.76 -1.53 9.72
N THR A 180 -8.09 -0.32 10.14
CA THR A 180 -9.44 0.02 10.59
C THR A 180 -10.38 0.16 9.40
N ILE A 181 -11.45 -0.63 9.41
CA ILE A 181 -12.53 -0.61 8.42
C ILE A 181 -13.84 -0.48 9.19
N THR A 182 -14.68 0.49 8.83
CA THR A 182 -15.97 0.72 9.50
C THR A 182 -16.80 -0.57 9.51
N GLY A 183 -17.20 -1.00 10.72
CA GLY A 183 -18.00 -2.20 10.93
C GLY A 183 -17.23 -3.51 11.06
N PHE A 184 -15.89 -3.51 11.01
CA PHE A 184 -15.05 -4.67 11.29
C PHE A 184 -14.52 -4.60 12.74
N ASN A 185 -14.72 -5.67 13.50
CA ASN A 185 -14.12 -5.89 14.82
C ASN A 185 -12.80 -6.66 14.65
N LEU A 186 -11.68 -5.94 14.79
CA LEU A 186 -10.34 -6.49 14.55
C LEU A 186 -9.91 -7.55 15.57
N ASN A 187 -10.67 -7.75 16.65
CA ASN A 187 -10.41 -8.79 17.64
C ASN A 187 -11.23 -10.07 17.36
N ASP A 188 -12.03 -10.10 16.30
CA ASP A 188 -12.94 -11.19 15.98
C ASP A 188 -12.78 -11.63 14.52
N PHE A 189 -12.06 -12.74 14.31
CA PHE A 189 -11.85 -13.33 13.00
C PHE A 189 -13.15 -13.74 12.32
N ARG A 190 -14.10 -14.32 13.07
CA ARG A 190 -15.39 -14.76 12.54
C ARG A 190 -16.16 -13.57 12.01
N GLN A 191 -16.30 -12.51 12.81
CA GLN A 191 -17.01 -11.32 12.36
C GLN A 191 -16.31 -10.65 11.17
N CYS A 192 -14.98 -10.56 11.17
CA CYS A 192 -14.24 -10.03 10.03
C CYS A 192 -14.47 -10.85 8.75
N LEU A 193 -14.49 -12.19 8.83
CA LEU A 193 -14.80 -13.07 7.69
C LEU A 193 -16.25 -12.91 7.23
N THR A 194 -17.22 -12.83 8.15
CA THR A 194 -18.62 -12.54 7.80
C THR A 194 -18.76 -11.20 7.08
N LYS A 195 -18.05 -10.16 7.54
CA LYS A 195 -18.05 -8.83 6.90
C LYS A 195 -17.33 -8.81 5.56
N TRP A 196 -16.22 -9.55 5.45
CA TRP A 196 -15.56 -9.79 4.17
C TRP A 196 -16.54 -10.43 3.18
N ASN A 197 -17.20 -11.52 3.59
CA ASN A 197 -18.16 -12.26 2.77
C ASN A 197 -19.29 -11.36 2.28
N GLN A 198 -19.95 -10.63 3.19
CA GLN A 198 -21.00 -9.67 2.85
C GLN A 198 -20.52 -8.60 1.86
N GLY A 199 -19.32 -8.05 2.10
CA GLY A 199 -18.77 -7.01 1.25
C GLY A 199 -18.44 -7.51 -0.15
N ILE A 200 -17.78 -8.67 -0.26
CA ILE A 200 -17.36 -9.22 -1.55
C ILE A 200 -18.56 -9.75 -2.34
N SER A 201 -19.59 -10.31 -1.68
CA SER A 201 -20.85 -10.69 -2.33
C SER A 201 -21.46 -9.52 -3.10
N VAL A 202 -21.62 -8.37 -2.44
CA VAL A 202 -22.21 -7.17 -3.08
C VAL A 202 -21.36 -6.70 -4.27
N MET A 203 -20.04 -6.62 -4.11
CA MET A 203 -19.15 -6.17 -5.19
C MET A 203 -19.14 -7.15 -6.37
N TYR A 204 -19.12 -8.45 -6.07
CA TYR A 204 -19.13 -9.53 -7.06
C TYR A 204 -20.43 -9.53 -7.86
N GLU A 205 -21.57 -9.42 -7.18
CA GLU A 205 -22.89 -9.30 -7.81
C GLU A 205 -22.96 -8.07 -8.71
N GLN A 206 -22.55 -6.89 -8.24
CA GLN A 206 -22.58 -5.69 -9.08
C GLN A 206 -21.64 -5.78 -10.29
N CYS A 207 -20.47 -6.39 -10.12
CA CYS A 207 -19.54 -6.65 -11.22
C CYS A 207 -20.18 -7.59 -12.27
N ASN A 208 -20.90 -8.62 -11.83
CA ASN A 208 -21.65 -9.50 -12.74
C ASN A 208 -22.80 -8.77 -13.43
N SER A 209 -23.53 -7.91 -12.71
CA SER A 209 -24.68 -7.18 -13.25
C SER A 209 -24.32 -6.22 -14.37
N VAL A 210 -23.16 -5.54 -14.29
CA VAL A 210 -22.70 -4.65 -15.38
C VAL A 210 -22.09 -5.41 -16.56
N GLY A 211 -21.76 -6.70 -16.37
CA GLY A 211 -21.31 -7.60 -17.42
C GLY A 211 -19.80 -7.58 -17.71
N PRO A 212 -19.31 -8.59 -18.46
CA PRO A 212 -17.88 -8.84 -18.65
C PRO A 212 -17.18 -7.80 -19.54
N GLY A 213 -17.92 -7.02 -20.34
CA GLY A 213 -17.36 -5.90 -21.11
C GLY A 213 -17.13 -4.64 -20.27
N ARG A 214 -17.65 -4.60 -19.03
CA ARG A 214 -17.61 -3.44 -18.14
C ARG A 214 -16.86 -3.71 -16.85
N CYS A 215 -16.94 -4.92 -16.31
CA CYS A 215 -16.22 -5.28 -15.10
C CYS A 215 -15.40 -6.56 -15.28
N ILE A 216 -14.11 -6.47 -14.99
CA ILE A 216 -13.19 -7.60 -14.95
C ILE A 216 -12.88 -7.97 -13.49
N LYS A 217 -12.76 -9.27 -13.24
CA LYS A 217 -12.31 -9.82 -11.96
C LYS A 217 -10.83 -10.15 -12.07
N VAL A 218 -10.04 -9.70 -11.11
CA VAL A 218 -8.60 -9.96 -11.04
C VAL A 218 -8.30 -10.62 -9.71
N TYR A 219 -7.80 -11.85 -9.77
CA TYR A 219 -7.43 -12.63 -8.60
C TYR A 219 -6.02 -12.23 -8.19
N TYR A 220 -5.85 -11.74 -6.95
CA TYR A 220 -4.57 -11.27 -6.41
C TYR A 220 -3.49 -12.35 -6.52
N GLU A 221 -3.84 -13.58 -6.21
CA GLU A 221 -2.94 -14.72 -6.24
C GLU A 221 -2.46 -14.97 -7.67
N GLN A 222 -3.35 -14.91 -8.66
CA GLN A 222 -2.97 -15.07 -10.07
C GLN A 222 -2.16 -13.87 -10.58
N LEU A 223 -2.47 -12.65 -10.15
CA LEU A 223 -1.69 -11.45 -10.48
C LEU A 223 -0.27 -11.55 -9.94
N VAL A 224 -0.09 -12.10 -8.73
CA VAL A 224 1.22 -12.25 -8.12
C VAL A 224 1.99 -13.43 -8.71
N LEU A 225 1.33 -14.55 -9.01
CA LEU A 225 1.96 -15.73 -9.60
C LEU A 225 2.34 -15.51 -11.08
N HIS A 226 1.49 -14.79 -11.82
CA HIS A 226 1.56 -14.64 -13.28
C HIS A 226 1.36 -13.17 -13.73
N PRO A 227 2.20 -12.22 -13.29
CA PRO A 227 1.95 -10.79 -13.46
C PRO A 227 1.88 -10.36 -14.92
N GLU A 228 2.73 -10.90 -15.81
CA GLU A 228 2.71 -10.54 -17.22
C GLU A 228 1.42 -10.98 -17.92
N ALA A 229 1.00 -12.23 -17.69
CA ALA A 229 -0.23 -12.77 -18.28
C ALA A 229 -1.46 -11.99 -17.80
N GLU A 230 -1.56 -11.73 -16.49
CA GLU A 230 -2.68 -10.98 -15.91
C GLU A 230 -2.70 -9.51 -16.34
N MET A 231 -1.54 -8.85 -16.43
CA MET A 231 -1.47 -7.47 -16.93
C MET A 231 -1.80 -7.37 -18.43
N LYS A 232 -1.36 -8.32 -19.26
CA LYS A 232 -1.75 -8.38 -20.68
C LYS A 232 -3.27 -8.55 -20.82
N ARG A 233 -3.86 -9.47 -20.03
CA ARG A 233 -5.30 -9.71 -19.99
C ARG A 233 -6.07 -8.45 -19.57
N LEU A 234 -5.58 -7.75 -18.54
CA LEU A 234 -6.19 -6.53 -18.04
C LEU A 234 -6.08 -5.36 -19.05
N LEU A 235 -4.90 -5.09 -19.60
CA LEU A 235 -4.70 -3.97 -20.53
C LEU A 235 -5.52 -4.18 -21.81
N ASN A 236 -5.61 -5.41 -22.31
CA ASN A 236 -6.52 -5.76 -23.40
C ASN A 236 -7.99 -5.48 -23.03
N PHE A 237 -8.43 -5.88 -21.84
CA PHE A 237 -9.78 -5.55 -21.36
C PHE A 237 -10.01 -4.03 -21.25
N LEU A 238 -9.00 -3.24 -20.92
CA LEU A 238 -9.10 -1.79 -20.76
C LEU A 238 -8.98 -1.02 -22.10
N ASP A 239 -8.71 -1.70 -23.21
CA ASP A 239 -8.35 -1.14 -24.51
C ASP A 239 -7.09 -0.25 -24.45
N ILE A 240 -6.09 -0.68 -23.67
CA ILE A 240 -4.82 0.03 -23.50
C ILE A 240 -3.70 -0.81 -24.12
N PRO A 241 -2.81 -0.22 -24.95
CA PRO A 241 -1.66 -0.93 -25.50
C PRO A 241 -0.79 -1.57 -24.41
N TRP A 242 -0.12 -2.69 -24.74
CA TRP A 242 0.85 -3.27 -23.83
C TRP A 242 2.06 -2.35 -23.62
N ASN A 243 2.49 -2.20 -22.37
CA ASN A 243 3.78 -1.62 -22.02
C ASN A 243 4.40 -2.42 -20.88
N SER A 244 5.67 -2.81 -21.00
CA SER A 244 6.36 -3.62 -19.99
C SER A 244 6.60 -2.90 -18.66
N SER A 245 6.49 -1.57 -18.62
CA SER A 245 6.65 -0.78 -17.39
C SER A 245 5.71 -1.22 -16.27
N VAL A 246 4.55 -1.80 -16.61
CA VAL A 246 3.57 -2.33 -15.65
C VAL A 246 4.10 -3.47 -14.77
N LEU A 247 5.19 -4.12 -15.19
CA LEU A 247 5.88 -5.17 -14.44
C LEU A 247 7.01 -4.63 -13.55
N HIS A 248 7.30 -3.33 -13.63
CA HIS A 248 8.42 -2.66 -12.99
C HIS A 248 8.00 -1.42 -12.20
N HIS A 249 6.80 -1.47 -11.60
CA HIS A 249 6.24 -0.34 -10.84
C HIS A 249 7.17 0.16 -9.73
N GLU A 250 7.92 -0.72 -9.08
CA GLU A 250 8.85 -0.41 -8.01
C GLU A 250 9.95 0.57 -8.44
N ALA A 251 10.37 0.55 -9.70
CA ALA A 251 11.41 1.43 -10.25
C ALA A 251 10.91 2.86 -10.52
N LEU A 252 9.59 3.06 -10.54
CA LEU A 252 8.91 4.31 -10.87
C LEU A 252 8.29 5.00 -9.64
N ILE A 253 8.34 4.37 -8.47
CA ILE A 253 7.86 4.96 -7.21
C ILE A 253 8.71 6.16 -6.83
N GLY A 254 8.05 7.28 -6.54
CA GLY A 254 8.69 8.56 -6.24
C GLY A 254 9.19 9.32 -7.46
N LYS A 255 8.99 8.77 -8.67
CA LYS A 255 9.14 9.45 -9.95
C LYS A 255 7.75 9.69 -10.53
N ASP A 256 7.25 8.73 -11.28
CA ASP A 256 5.97 8.80 -11.99
C ASP A 256 4.81 8.25 -11.15
N ILE A 257 5.10 7.39 -10.16
CA ILE A 257 4.10 6.82 -9.26
C ILE A 257 4.14 7.51 -7.90
N THR A 258 3.02 8.13 -7.52
CA THR A 258 2.84 8.74 -6.20
C THR A 258 2.23 7.76 -5.20
N LEU A 259 2.79 7.74 -3.98
CA LEU A 259 2.28 6.95 -2.86
C LEU A 259 2.07 7.85 -1.65
N SER A 260 0.90 7.75 -1.01
CA SER A 260 0.68 8.38 0.28
C SER A 260 1.48 7.68 1.38
N LYS A 261 2.23 8.45 2.17
CA LYS A 261 2.96 7.95 3.34
C LYS A 261 2.05 7.39 4.44
N THR A 262 0.77 7.74 4.44
CA THR A 262 -0.21 7.32 5.45
C THR A 262 -1.07 6.14 5.01
N GLU A 263 -1.01 5.74 3.73
CA GLU A 263 -1.68 4.54 3.26
C GLU A 263 -1.02 3.27 3.81
N ARG A 264 -1.83 2.34 4.31
CA ARG A 264 -1.38 1.10 4.97
C ARG A 264 -0.72 0.09 4.03
N SER A 265 -0.81 0.32 2.72
CA SER A 265 -0.23 -0.55 1.68
C SER A 265 1.15 -0.10 1.20
N THR A 266 1.58 1.11 1.55
CA THR A 266 2.74 1.77 0.95
C THR A 266 4.04 0.99 1.19
N ASP A 267 4.25 0.45 2.40
CA ASP A 267 5.45 -0.33 2.75
C ASP A 267 5.56 -1.68 2.01
N GLN A 268 4.47 -2.18 1.40
CA GLN A 268 4.52 -3.39 0.57
C GLN A 268 4.64 -3.07 -0.93
N VAL A 269 3.97 -2.02 -1.40
CA VAL A 269 3.94 -1.65 -2.83
C VAL A 269 5.27 -1.06 -3.31
N VAL A 270 6.14 -0.61 -2.40
CA VAL A 270 7.53 -0.22 -2.75
C VAL A 270 8.41 -1.38 -3.21
N LYS A 271 7.95 -2.62 -3.08
CA LYS A 271 8.69 -3.83 -3.44
C LYS A 271 8.20 -4.35 -4.80
N PRO A 272 9.06 -5.03 -5.58
CA PRO A 272 8.60 -5.74 -6.77
C PRO A 272 7.52 -6.78 -6.41
N VAL A 273 6.78 -7.26 -7.41
CA VAL A 273 5.82 -8.36 -7.21
C VAL A 273 6.55 -9.57 -6.60
N ASN A 274 5.98 -10.15 -5.54
CA ASN A 274 6.65 -11.20 -4.76
C ASN A 274 5.63 -12.11 -4.04
N LEU A 275 6.10 -13.28 -3.62
CA LEU A 275 5.25 -14.38 -3.11
C LEU A 275 4.97 -14.31 -1.60
N ASP A 276 5.63 -13.41 -0.88
CA ASP A 276 5.62 -13.35 0.59
C ASP A 276 4.23 -13.41 1.21
N ALA A 277 3.25 -12.77 0.57
CA ALA A 277 1.95 -12.53 1.18
C ALA A 277 0.90 -13.59 0.84
N LEU A 278 1.19 -14.58 -0.02
CA LEU A 278 0.21 -15.55 -0.49
C LEU A 278 -0.38 -16.38 0.68
N THR A 279 0.47 -17.00 1.50
CA THR A 279 0.06 -17.98 2.50
C THR A 279 0.38 -17.58 3.95
N LYS A 280 0.79 -16.32 4.21
CA LYS A 280 1.12 -15.81 5.57
C LYS A 280 0.00 -15.99 6.61
N TRP A 281 -1.24 -16.17 6.17
CA TRP A 281 -2.40 -16.36 7.01
C TRP A 281 -2.56 -17.78 7.57
N VAL A 282 -1.90 -18.77 6.96
CA VAL A 282 -2.03 -20.18 7.32
C VAL A 282 -1.53 -20.36 8.77
N GLY A 283 -2.34 -21.07 9.59
CA GLY A 283 -2.08 -21.25 11.01
C GLY A 283 -2.32 -20.03 11.89
N LYS A 284 -2.90 -18.94 11.37
CA LYS A 284 -3.22 -17.71 12.14
C LYS A 284 -4.71 -17.54 12.45
N ILE A 285 -5.56 -18.39 11.87
CA ILE A 285 -7.01 -18.35 12.09
C ILE A 285 -7.35 -19.34 13.22
N PRO A 286 -8.14 -18.94 14.23
CA PRO A 286 -8.56 -19.84 15.30
C PRO A 286 -9.28 -21.09 14.77
N GLU A 287 -9.03 -22.25 15.39
CA GLU A 287 -9.51 -23.55 14.90
C GLU A 287 -11.04 -23.61 14.79
N GLU A 288 -11.77 -23.00 15.72
CA GLU A 288 -13.23 -22.93 15.72
C GLU A 288 -13.77 -22.11 14.53
N VAL A 289 -13.01 -21.12 14.05
CA VAL A 289 -13.35 -20.36 12.85
C VAL A 289 -13.01 -21.17 11.59
N VAL A 290 -11.92 -21.93 11.60
CA VAL A 290 -11.55 -22.83 10.49
C VAL A 290 -12.62 -23.92 10.30
N LYS A 291 -13.11 -24.53 11.38
CA LYS A 291 -14.19 -25.55 11.33
C LYS A 291 -15.47 -25.04 10.66
N ASP A 292 -15.78 -23.76 10.86
CA ASP A 292 -16.99 -23.12 10.33
C ASP A 292 -16.72 -22.29 9.05
N MET A 293 -15.55 -22.41 8.43
CA MET A 293 -15.12 -21.51 7.36
C MET A 293 -16.12 -21.42 6.20
N ALA A 294 -16.66 -22.57 5.77
CA ALA A 294 -17.62 -22.64 4.67
C ALA A 294 -18.96 -21.96 5.00
N SER A 295 -19.41 -21.99 6.26
CA SER A 295 -20.65 -21.36 6.68
C SER A 295 -20.49 -19.86 6.93
N ILE A 296 -19.34 -19.43 7.46
CA ILE A 296 -19.01 -18.03 7.69
C ILE A 296 -18.78 -17.28 6.37
N ALA A 297 -18.08 -17.92 5.44
CA ALA A 297 -17.57 -17.29 4.23
C ALA A 297 -17.87 -18.12 2.97
N PRO A 298 -19.15 -18.37 2.62
CA PRO A 298 -19.52 -19.15 1.44
C PRO A 298 -19.00 -18.57 0.11
N MET A 299 -18.70 -17.27 0.05
CA MET A 299 -18.08 -16.66 -1.12
C MET A 299 -16.69 -17.22 -1.43
N LEU A 300 -15.98 -17.84 -0.48
CA LEU A 300 -14.74 -18.55 -0.78
C LEU A 300 -14.98 -19.58 -1.90
N GLN A 301 -15.97 -20.44 -1.72
CA GLN A 301 -16.31 -21.48 -2.71
C GLN A 301 -16.79 -20.88 -4.03
N VAL A 302 -17.66 -19.86 -3.98
CA VAL A 302 -18.17 -19.15 -5.19
C VAL A 302 -17.02 -18.56 -6.00
N LEU A 303 -15.98 -18.08 -5.33
CA LEU A 303 -14.81 -17.45 -5.95
C LEU A 303 -13.73 -18.45 -6.35
N GLY A 304 -13.89 -19.75 -6.08
CA GLY A 304 -12.94 -20.80 -6.43
C GLY A 304 -11.90 -21.11 -5.35
N TYR A 305 -12.05 -20.58 -4.13
CA TYR A 305 -11.23 -20.95 -2.98
C TYR A 305 -11.93 -22.07 -2.20
N ASN A 306 -11.31 -23.24 -2.09
CA ASN A 306 -11.84 -24.28 -1.22
C ASN A 306 -11.75 -23.82 0.25
N PRO A 307 -12.88 -23.68 0.97
CA PRO A 307 -12.88 -23.20 2.36
C PRO A 307 -12.15 -24.14 3.32
N ASN A 308 -12.00 -25.42 2.95
CA ASN A 308 -11.37 -26.44 3.80
C ASN A 308 -9.84 -26.52 3.60
N ASP A 309 -9.29 -25.98 2.51
CA ASP A 309 -7.85 -26.10 2.23
C ASP A 309 -7.02 -25.20 3.15
N ASN A 310 -6.11 -25.81 3.91
CA ASN A 310 -5.17 -25.13 4.80
C ASN A 310 -3.82 -25.90 4.82
N PRO A 311 -2.83 -25.55 3.97
CA PRO A 311 -2.79 -24.40 3.07
C PRO A 311 -3.59 -24.62 1.76
N PRO A 312 -4.04 -23.54 1.12
CA PRO A 312 -4.59 -23.58 -0.23
C PRO A 312 -3.49 -23.75 -1.29
N ASN A 313 -3.86 -24.37 -2.41
CA ASN A 313 -3.04 -24.39 -3.61
C ASN A 313 -3.51 -23.29 -4.58
N TYR A 314 -2.75 -22.20 -4.66
CA TYR A 314 -3.06 -21.09 -5.57
C TYR A 314 -2.46 -21.24 -6.98
N GLY A 315 -1.60 -22.24 -7.20
CA GLY A 315 -0.83 -22.42 -8.43
C GLY A 315 0.67 -22.29 -8.22
N LYS A 316 1.43 -22.43 -9.32
CA LYS A 316 2.88 -22.30 -9.35
C LYS A 316 3.26 -20.94 -9.94
N PRO A 317 4.19 -20.19 -9.34
CA PRO A 317 4.61 -18.89 -9.86
C PRO A 317 5.44 -19.02 -11.14
N ASP A 318 5.44 -17.96 -11.95
CA ASP A 318 6.43 -17.78 -13.01
C ASP A 318 7.84 -17.65 -12.40
N ASP A 319 8.86 -18.16 -13.11
CA ASP A 319 10.25 -18.17 -12.65
C ASP A 319 10.78 -16.78 -12.29
N ILE A 320 10.33 -15.74 -13.02
CA ILE A 320 10.72 -14.35 -12.76
C ILE A 320 10.24 -13.87 -11.39
N VAL A 321 9.06 -14.30 -10.93
CA VAL A 321 8.52 -13.91 -9.62
C VAL A 321 9.26 -14.65 -8.50
N LEU A 322 9.63 -15.91 -8.72
CA LEU A 322 10.50 -16.66 -7.81
C LEU A 322 11.84 -15.96 -7.66
N GLN A 323 12.46 -15.57 -8.77
CA GLN A 323 13.72 -14.84 -8.77
C GLN A 323 13.59 -13.51 -8.03
N GLN A 324 12.59 -12.69 -8.35
CA GLN A 324 12.33 -11.41 -7.66
C GLN A 324 12.11 -11.59 -6.16
N THR A 325 11.43 -12.66 -5.75
CA THR A 325 11.20 -12.97 -4.33
C THR A 325 12.51 -13.36 -3.64
N ASN A 326 13.34 -14.18 -4.28
CA ASN A 326 14.65 -14.57 -3.75
C ASN A 326 15.60 -13.38 -3.65
N ASP A 327 15.65 -12.53 -4.67
CA ASP A 327 16.46 -11.31 -4.69
C ASP A 327 16.03 -10.35 -3.58
N LEU A 328 14.72 -10.20 -3.35
CA LEU A 328 14.17 -9.42 -2.25
C LEU A 328 14.67 -9.94 -0.90
N HIS A 329 14.68 -11.25 -0.69
CA HIS A 329 15.16 -11.84 0.56
C HIS A 329 16.68 -11.66 0.71
N GLN A 330 17.46 -11.89 -0.34
CA GLN A 330 18.92 -11.68 -0.31
C GLN A 330 19.30 -10.23 0.00
N ASN A 331 18.64 -9.25 -0.63
CA ASN A 331 18.90 -7.84 -0.39
C ASN A 331 18.58 -7.43 1.06
N VAL A 332 17.57 -8.04 1.68
CA VAL A 332 17.28 -7.85 3.11
C VAL A 332 18.41 -8.41 3.97
N TYR A 333 18.91 -9.61 3.67
CA TYR A 333 20.05 -10.20 4.39
C TYR A 333 21.31 -9.32 4.28
N VAL A 334 21.65 -8.87 3.06
CA VAL A 334 22.81 -7.98 2.84
C VAL A 334 22.64 -6.66 3.60
N SER A 335 21.46 -6.06 3.57
CA SER A 335 21.18 -4.81 4.29
C SER A 335 21.34 -4.97 5.81
N ILE A 336 20.89 -6.11 6.37
CA ILE A 336 21.06 -6.42 7.80
C ILE A 336 22.54 -6.59 8.12
N ILE A 337 23.30 -7.30 7.30
CA ILE A 337 24.74 -7.51 7.47
C ILE A 337 25.48 -6.16 7.44
N VAL A 338 25.27 -5.36 6.39
CA VAL A 338 25.91 -4.04 6.23
C VAL A 338 25.52 -3.09 7.37
N GLY A 339 24.26 -3.08 7.78
CA GLY A 339 23.81 -2.29 8.94
C GLY A 339 24.51 -2.71 10.23
N THR A 340 24.64 -4.01 10.48
CA THR A 340 25.34 -4.55 11.64
C THR A 340 26.83 -4.20 11.62
N LEU A 341 27.49 -4.35 10.46
CA LEU A 341 28.90 -3.96 10.27
C LEU A 341 29.12 -2.46 10.45
N SER A 342 28.22 -1.62 9.94
CA SER A 342 28.30 -0.16 10.08
C SER A 342 28.21 0.26 11.55
N ILE A 343 27.32 -0.38 12.32
CA ILE A 343 27.22 -0.19 13.77
C ILE A 343 28.55 -0.59 14.42
N ILE A 344 29.08 -1.79 14.14
CA ILE A 344 30.36 -2.26 14.71
C ILE A 344 31.50 -1.28 14.42
N ILE A 345 31.59 -0.75 13.19
CA ILE A 345 32.63 0.20 12.79
C ILE A 345 32.49 1.53 13.55
N VAL A 346 31.29 2.10 13.63
CA VAL A 346 31.05 3.35 14.37
C VAL A 346 31.42 3.18 15.84
N PHE A 347 31.06 2.06 16.46
CA PHE A 347 31.41 1.77 17.85
C PHE A 347 32.92 1.56 18.03
N SER A 348 33.61 0.86 17.11
CA SER A 348 35.07 0.66 17.17
C SER A 348 35.84 1.98 17.07
N ILE A 349 35.38 2.91 16.22
CA ILE A 349 35.94 4.26 16.12
C ILE A 349 35.69 5.05 17.40
N PHE A 350 34.49 4.94 17.98
CA PHE A 350 34.14 5.65 19.21
C PHE A 350 34.94 5.13 20.43
N ASP A 351 35.13 3.81 20.54
CA ASP A 351 35.98 3.19 21.55
C ASP A 351 37.45 3.63 21.39
N ALA A 352 37.95 3.73 20.16
CA ALA A 352 39.29 4.24 19.89
C ALA A 352 39.43 5.71 20.36
N ILE A 353 38.45 6.57 20.09
CA ILE A 353 38.43 7.98 20.53
C ILE A 353 38.40 8.08 22.07
N ILE A 354 37.58 7.28 22.75
CA ILE A 354 37.51 7.24 24.22
C ILE A 354 38.83 6.75 24.81
N SER A 355 39.45 5.72 24.22
CA SER A 355 40.72 5.16 24.69
C SER A 355 41.91 6.13 24.55
N ALA A 356 41.82 7.11 23.65
CA ALA A 356 42.85 8.12 23.41
C ALA A 356 42.75 9.34 24.35
N SER A 357 41.72 9.44 25.20
CA SER A 357 41.45 10.62 26.04
C SER A 357 41.47 10.28 27.55
N PRO A 358 42.49 10.70 28.33
CA PRO A 358 42.63 10.33 29.75
C PRO A 358 41.63 11.03 30.72
N LEU A 359 40.61 11.72 30.23
CA LEU A 359 39.75 12.62 31.02
C LEU A 359 38.33 12.09 31.36
N PHE A 360 37.97 10.85 31.00
CA PHE A 360 36.61 10.33 31.21
C PHE A 360 36.54 8.98 31.95
N CYS A 361 36.97 8.93 33.21
CA CYS A 361 36.87 7.71 34.04
C CYS A 361 35.45 7.33 34.47
N ILE A 362 34.51 8.29 34.58
CA ILE A 362 33.13 8.03 35.07
C ILE A 362 32.24 7.42 33.96
N SER A 363 32.62 7.57 32.69
CA SER A 363 31.90 7.08 31.50
C SER A 363 32.01 5.55 31.31
N ARG A 364 33.14 4.95 31.71
CA ARG A 364 33.44 3.54 31.37
C ARG A 364 32.40 2.53 31.87
N TYR A 365 31.88 2.69 33.09
CA TYR A 365 30.91 1.75 33.65
C TYR A 365 29.52 1.87 33.01
N PHE A 366 29.06 3.09 32.74
CA PHE A 366 27.76 3.34 32.09
C PHE A 366 27.76 2.82 30.65
N PHE A 367 28.90 2.96 29.95
CA PHE A 367 29.07 2.46 28.60
C PHE A 367 29.22 0.93 28.52
N THR A 368 29.89 0.28 29.47
CA THR A 368 29.91 -1.19 29.54
C THR A 368 28.52 -1.78 29.79
N LEU A 369 27.65 -1.06 30.50
CA LEU A 369 26.26 -1.46 30.70
C LEU A 369 25.42 -1.33 29.41
N ILE A 370 25.59 -0.23 28.66
CA ILE A 370 24.98 -0.04 27.34
C ILE A 370 25.52 -1.08 26.34
N PHE A 371 26.83 -1.37 26.38
CA PHE A 371 27.47 -2.41 25.57
C PHE A 371 26.85 -3.78 25.83
N ASN A 372 26.70 -4.17 27.10
CA ASN A 372 26.06 -5.45 27.43
C ASN A 372 24.58 -5.48 27.04
N LEU A 373 23.84 -4.38 27.20
CA LEU A 373 22.44 -4.29 26.82
C LEU A 373 22.23 -4.36 25.30
N MET A 374 23.05 -3.64 24.53
CA MET A 374 22.99 -3.63 23.07
C MET A 374 23.56 -4.90 22.45
N PHE A 375 24.58 -5.52 23.06
CA PHE A 375 25.06 -6.84 22.69
C PHE A 375 24.01 -7.92 22.97
N PHE A 376 23.27 -7.81 24.07
CA PHE A 376 22.10 -8.67 24.33
C PHE A 376 20.99 -8.49 23.29
N ILE A 377 20.71 -7.24 22.88
CA ILE A 377 19.73 -6.94 21.82
C ILE A 377 20.20 -7.50 20.48
N ALA A 378 21.49 -7.34 20.13
CA ALA A 378 22.07 -7.89 18.91
C ALA A 378 22.08 -9.43 18.91
N ILE A 379 22.37 -10.06 20.05
CA ILE A 379 22.25 -11.51 20.23
C ILE A 379 20.79 -11.95 20.15
N GLN A 380 19.84 -11.22 20.74
CA GLN A 380 18.40 -11.52 20.59
C GLN A 380 17.96 -11.42 19.14
N ILE A 381 18.40 -10.41 18.39
CA ILE A 381 18.14 -10.28 16.95
C ILE A 381 18.73 -11.48 16.19
N ARG A 382 19.94 -11.93 16.57
CA ARG A 382 20.59 -13.13 15.99
C ARG A 382 19.92 -14.45 16.39
N PHE A 383 19.37 -14.54 17.60
CA PHE A 383 18.64 -15.71 18.11
C PHE A 383 17.25 -15.81 17.49
N TYR A 384 16.57 -14.67 17.27
CA TYR A 384 15.35 -14.59 16.46
C TYR A 384 15.62 -14.91 14.98
N SER A 385 16.81 -14.60 14.46
CA SER A 385 17.25 -15.04 13.13
C SER A 385 17.55 -16.55 13.07
N SER A 386 18.02 -17.17 14.15
CA SER A 386 18.28 -18.63 14.21
C SER A 386 16.98 -19.45 14.24
N TYR A 387 15.90 -18.94 14.84
CA TYR A 387 14.56 -19.54 14.71
C TYR A 387 14.02 -19.54 13.27
N ALA A 388 14.53 -18.64 12.40
CA ALA A 388 14.21 -18.66 10.97
C ALA A 388 15.01 -19.75 10.21
N GLU A 389 16.20 -20.12 10.67
CA GLU A 389 16.98 -21.25 10.13
C GLU A 389 16.37 -22.61 10.52
N GLU A 390 15.80 -22.75 11.72
CA GLU A 390 15.08 -23.97 12.13
C GLU A 390 13.81 -24.21 11.30
N TYR A 391 13.18 -23.12 10.82
CA TYR A 391 12.07 -23.18 9.86
C TYR A 391 12.51 -23.61 8.44
N LEU A 392 13.73 -23.26 8.04
CA LEU A 392 14.31 -23.63 6.74
C LEU A 392 14.86 -25.07 6.71
N ASN A 393 15.37 -25.60 7.82
CA ASN A 393 15.86 -26.98 7.88
C ASN A 393 14.75 -28.05 7.77
N ASN A 394 13.48 -27.71 8.03
CA ASN A 394 12.33 -28.58 7.78
C ASN A 394 11.83 -28.56 6.33
N SER A 395 12.38 -27.69 5.48
CA SER A 395 12.21 -27.71 4.03
C SER A 395 13.50 -28.27 3.42
N SER A 396 13.40 -29.41 2.74
CA SER A 396 14.50 -30.24 2.23
C SER A 396 15.47 -29.49 1.28
N ILE A 397 16.38 -28.67 1.81
CA ILE A 397 17.36 -27.90 1.04
C ILE A 397 18.74 -28.09 1.68
N HIS A 398 19.58 -28.92 1.06
CA HIS A 398 20.98 -29.08 1.46
C HIS A 398 21.82 -27.91 0.93
N VAL A 399 22.28 -27.03 1.83
CA VAL A 399 23.34 -26.05 1.54
C VAL A 399 24.65 -26.55 2.16
N ARG A 400 25.65 -26.85 1.32
CA ARG A 400 27.02 -27.13 1.77
C ARG A 400 27.67 -25.81 2.22
N THR A 401 27.97 -25.68 3.50
CA THR A 401 28.80 -24.59 4.03
C THR A 401 30.26 -25.05 4.19
N CYS A 402 31.19 -24.20 3.79
CA CYS A 402 32.63 -24.40 3.90
C CYS A 402 33.12 -24.00 5.31
N PRO A 403 33.95 -24.79 6.02
CA PRO A 403 34.31 -24.48 7.39
C PRO A 403 35.54 -23.56 7.48
N THR A 404 35.34 -22.31 7.86
CA THR A 404 36.43 -21.45 8.38
C THR A 404 36.62 -21.73 9.87
N LYS A 405 37.69 -22.45 10.23
CA LYS A 405 38.20 -22.56 11.61
C LYS A 405 38.86 -21.23 11.99
N ILE A 406 38.36 -20.57 13.04
CA ILE A 406 39.09 -19.52 13.76
C ILE A 406 39.46 -20.07 15.13
N THR A 407 40.76 -20.12 15.41
CA THR A 407 41.38 -20.64 16.63
C THR A 407 41.18 -19.65 17.78
N LEU A 408 40.54 -20.09 18.88
CA LEU A 408 40.41 -19.32 20.12
C LEU A 408 41.70 -19.46 20.95
N TRP A 409 42.36 -18.33 21.24
CA TRP A 409 43.42 -18.26 22.24
C TRP A 409 42.79 -18.01 23.62
N HIS A 410 43.03 -18.93 24.56
CA HIS A 410 42.68 -18.76 25.98
C HIS A 410 43.75 -17.94 26.70
N PHE A 411 43.33 -16.89 27.41
CA PHE A 411 44.14 -16.23 28.44
C PHE A 411 43.52 -16.51 29.82
N SER A 412 44.31 -17.13 30.71
CA SER A 412 44.02 -17.25 32.14
C SER A 412 44.52 -16.01 32.88
N PRO A 413 43.86 -15.57 33.98
CA PRO A 413 44.31 -14.41 34.75
C PRO A 413 45.42 -14.79 35.75
N PRO A 414 46.35 -13.88 36.09
CA PRO A 414 47.35 -14.12 37.13
C PRO A 414 46.79 -13.84 38.54
N LEU A 415 47.45 -14.49 39.53
CA LEU A 415 47.16 -14.52 40.97
C LEU A 415 47.06 -13.15 41.65
#